data_AF-A0AAV2DF67-F1
#
_entry.id   AF-A0AAV2DF67-F1
#
_cell.length_a   1.000
_cell.length_b   1.000
_cell.length_c   1.000
_cell.angle_alpha   90.00
_cell.angle_beta   90.00
_cell.angle_gamma   90.00
#
_symmetry.space_group_name_H-M   'P 1'
#
loop_
_entity.id
_entity.type
_entity.pdbx_description
1 polymer ?
#
loop_
_entity_poly.entity_id
_entity_poly.type
_entity_poly.pdbx_seq_one_letter_code
_entity_poly.pdbx_strand_id
1 'polypeptide(L)'
;MDWNATTFGNVKQKKKRLMARLKGVEHRLATCFTPGLAKLHTKLETELDKILEQEELIWFQRSRDDWVKFGERNTAYFHQQVNIRRRYNKIEALQDENGNWVSDPQALAMLVFSFFTNIYLQENTPYEDKMPKSAFPRLCQGEATDLFWPFTILDIHKAIKPQDQMASMLRFINISGKWWGDPCQIWQSHSSRTACFPMQLQSLL
;
A
#
# COMPACT_ATOMS: atom_id res chain seq x y z
N MET A 1 30.38 10.89 -10.87
CA MET A 1 28.93 10.57 -10.87
C MET A 1 28.38 11.18 -9.58
N ASP A 2 28.09 12.48 -9.58
CA ASP A 2 27.88 13.25 -8.34
C ASP A 2 26.48 13.89 -8.26
N TRP A 3 25.62 13.62 -9.24
CA TRP A 3 24.30 14.23 -9.36
C TRP A 3 23.35 13.85 -8.21
N ASN A 4 23.35 12.59 -7.77
CA ASN A 4 22.48 12.16 -6.66
C ASN A 4 22.90 12.81 -5.32
N ALA A 5 24.21 12.92 -5.07
CA ALA A 5 24.74 13.55 -3.86
C ALA A 5 24.46 15.06 -3.81
N THR A 6 24.55 15.72 -4.97
CA THR A 6 24.33 17.17 -5.10
C THR A 6 22.85 17.57 -5.19
N THR A 7 22.00 16.73 -5.81
CA THR A 7 20.58 17.08 -6.08
C THR A 7 19.65 16.61 -4.96
N PHE A 8 19.78 15.37 -4.49
CA PHE A 8 18.88 14.80 -3.48
C PHE A 8 19.56 14.65 -2.12
N GLY A 9 20.85 14.31 -2.12
CA GLY A 9 21.59 13.96 -0.91
C GLY A 9 20.99 12.72 -0.23
N ASN A 10 21.23 12.56 1.09
CA ASN A 10 20.68 11.42 1.83
C ASN A 10 19.24 11.70 2.31
N VAL A 11 18.26 11.38 1.47
CA VAL A 11 16.81 11.55 1.74
C VAL A 11 16.38 10.88 3.04
N LYS A 12 16.87 9.66 3.32
CA LYS A 12 16.58 8.93 4.57
C LYS A 12 17.08 9.67 5.80
N GLN A 13 18.31 10.18 5.73
CA GLN A 13 18.89 10.96 6.83
C GLN A 13 18.16 12.30 7.04
N LYS A 14 17.71 12.95 5.95
CA LYS A 14 16.88 14.17 6.03
C LYS A 14 15.53 13.87 6.70
N LYS A 15 14.83 12.80 6.29
CA LYS A 15 13.60 12.32 6.90
C LYS A 15 13.77 12.08 8.41
N LYS A 16 14.81 11.34 8.80
CA LYS A 16 15.10 11.04 10.22
C LYS A 16 15.32 12.32 11.04
N ARG A 17 16.05 13.29 10.49
CA ARG A 17 16.28 14.59 11.15
C ARG A 17 14.98 15.39 11.30
N LEU A 18 14.15 15.46 10.25
CA LEU A 18 12.87 16.16 10.29
C LEU A 18 11.91 15.53 11.30
N MET A 19 11.76 14.19 11.30
CA MET A 19 10.92 13.49 12.28
C MET A 19 11.37 13.73 13.72
N ALA A 20 12.69 13.67 13.99
CA ALA A 20 13.22 13.94 15.32
C ALA A 20 12.96 15.39 15.78
N ARG A 21 13.09 16.35 14.85
CA ARG A 21 12.83 17.76 15.14
C ARG A 21 11.35 18.05 15.34
N LEU A 22 10.48 17.47 14.52
CA LEU A 22 9.02 17.59 14.63
C LEU A 22 8.55 17.07 15.99
N LYS A 23 9.00 15.86 16.38
CA LYS A 23 8.73 15.28 17.70
C LYS A 23 9.15 16.19 18.86
N GLY A 24 10.30 16.86 18.73
CA GLY A 24 10.77 17.83 19.73
C GLY A 24 9.89 19.08 19.82
N VAL A 25 9.38 19.56 18.68
CA VAL A 25 8.46 20.71 18.62
C VAL A 25 7.08 20.34 19.17
N GLU A 26 6.55 19.16 18.83
CA GLU A 26 5.28 18.64 19.36
C GLU A 26 5.33 18.50 20.88
N HIS A 27 6.42 17.95 21.43
CA HIS A 27 6.59 17.84 22.87
C HIS A 27 6.60 19.22 23.56
N ARG A 28 7.24 20.22 22.94
CA ARG A 28 7.21 21.60 23.44
C ARG A 28 5.82 22.23 23.34
N LEU A 29 5.10 22.01 22.24
CA LEU A 29 3.73 22.50 22.06
C LEU A 29 2.75 21.89 23.07
N ALA A 30 2.95 20.62 23.46
CA ALA A 30 2.15 19.95 24.49
C ALA A 30 2.34 20.59 25.88
N THR A 31 3.49 21.21 26.13
CA THR A 31 3.80 21.86 27.42
C THR A 31 3.51 23.36 27.39
N CYS A 32 3.80 24.03 26.27
CA CYS A 32 3.61 25.47 26.09
C CYS A 32 3.26 25.79 24.63
N PHE A 33 2.06 26.33 24.42
CA PHE A 33 1.67 26.83 23.11
C PHE A 33 2.30 28.20 22.84
N THR A 34 3.01 28.33 21.71
CA THR A 34 3.43 29.64 21.20
C THR A 34 3.17 29.71 19.70
N PRO A 35 2.69 30.86 19.18
CA PRO A 35 2.43 31.01 17.74
C PRO A 35 3.67 30.73 16.86
N GLY A 36 4.86 31.05 17.36
CA GLY A 36 6.13 30.76 16.68
C GLY A 36 6.42 29.26 16.58
N LEU A 37 6.16 28.48 17.63
CA LEU A 37 6.29 27.02 17.60
C LEU A 37 5.24 26.38 16.70
N ALA A 38 4.00 26.87 16.72
CA ALA A 38 2.95 26.37 15.83
C ALA A 38 3.30 26.61 14.34
N LYS A 39 3.84 27.80 14.02
CA LYS A 39 4.33 28.10 12.66
C LYS A 39 5.55 27.26 12.28
N LEU A 40 6.43 26.93 13.23
CA LEU A 40 7.55 26.03 12.99
C LEU A 40 7.10 24.58 12.77
N HIS A 41 6.11 24.12 13.53
CA HIS A 41 5.51 22.79 13.40
C HIS A 41 4.92 22.59 12.00
N THR A 42 4.03 23.47 11.56
CA THR A 42 3.46 23.41 10.21
C THR A 42 4.52 23.49 9.11
N LYS A 43 5.55 24.31 9.29
CA LYS A 43 6.69 24.35 8.35
C LYS A 43 7.42 23.00 8.28
N LEU A 44 7.69 22.36 9.42
CA LEU A 44 8.36 21.06 9.46
C LEU A 44 7.51 19.94 8.88
N GLU A 45 6.19 19.98 9.05
CA GLU A 45 5.26 19.06 8.38
C GLU A 45 5.37 19.21 6.86
N THR A 46 5.26 20.43 6.33
CA THR A 46 5.36 20.64 4.87
C THR A 46 6.74 20.25 4.30
N GLU A 47 7.82 20.38 5.09
CA GLU A 47 9.14 19.91 4.68
C GLU A 47 9.24 18.38 4.73
N LEU A 48 8.59 17.73 5.69
CA LEU A 48 8.52 16.28 5.79
C LEU A 48 7.71 15.70 4.64
N ASP A 49 6.56 16.27 4.29
CA ASP A 49 5.72 15.83 3.18
C ASP A 49 6.50 15.81 1.86
N LYS A 50 7.26 16.87 1.57
CA LYS A 50 8.14 16.91 0.38
C LYS A 50 9.19 15.80 0.37
N ILE A 51 9.74 15.45 1.52
CA ILE A 51 10.72 14.35 1.63
C ILE A 51 10.03 13.00 1.46
N LEU A 52 8.80 12.85 1.94
CA LEU A 52 7.99 11.65 1.77
C LEU A 52 7.60 11.46 0.29
N GLU A 53 7.18 12.52 -0.40
CA GLU A 53 6.93 12.50 -1.85
C GLU A 53 8.16 12.07 -2.65
N GLN A 54 9.34 12.59 -2.30
CA GLN A 54 10.59 12.18 -2.94
C GLN A 54 10.91 10.70 -2.69
N GLU A 55 10.70 10.24 -1.45
CA GLU A 55 10.89 8.82 -1.10
C GLU A 55 9.90 7.93 -1.87
N GLU A 56 8.63 8.34 -1.98
CA GLU A 56 7.61 7.65 -2.77
C GLU A 56 8.03 7.54 -4.25
N LEU A 57 8.50 8.63 -4.87
CA LEU A 57 8.98 8.61 -6.25
C LEU A 57 10.18 7.67 -6.46
N ILE A 58 11.12 7.64 -5.51
CA ILE A 58 12.26 6.72 -5.55
C ILE A 58 11.77 5.27 -5.48
N TRP A 59 10.82 4.97 -4.58
CA TRP A 59 10.25 3.62 -4.47
C TRP A 59 9.42 3.23 -5.68
N PHE A 60 8.67 4.16 -6.25
CA PHE A 60 7.94 3.98 -7.49
C PHE A 60 8.89 3.58 -8.63
N GLN A 61 9.97 4.34 -8.85
CA GLN A 61 10.97 4.04 -9.86
C GLN A 61 11.61 2.66 -9.63
N ARG A 62 12.04 2.36 -8.40
CA ARG A 62 12.63 1.06 -8.06
C ARG A 62 11.69 -0.11 -8.30
N SER A 63 10.41 0.03 -7.94
CA SER A 63 9.42 -1.03 -8.16
C SER A 63 9.26 -1.35 -9.65
N ARG A 64 9.33 -0.32 -10.49
CA ARG A 64 9.26 -0.46 -11.95
C ARG A 64 10.56 -1.03 -12.52
N ASP A 65 11.72 -0.61 -12.03
CA ASP A 65 13.01 -1.17 -12.45
C ASP A 65 13.11 -2.65 -12.12
N ASP A 66 12.66 -3.06 -10.93
CA ASP A 66 12.60 -4.47 -10.54
C ASP A 66 11.65 -5.24 -11.48
N TRP A 67 10.45 -4.71 -11.75
CA TRP A 67 9.52 -5.32 -12.70
C TRP A 67 10.10 -5.47 -14.11
N VAL A 68 10.72 -4.40 -14.64
CA VAL A 68 11.35 -4.40 -15.97
C VAL A 68 12.52 -5.38 -16.02
N LYS A 69 13.32 -5.46 -14.95
CA LYS A 69 14.48 -6.35 -14.85
C LYS A 69 14.09 -7.84 -14.84
N PHE A 70 13.02 -8.20 -14.15
CA PHE A 70 12.57 -9.60 -14.06
C PHE A 70 11.60 -10.00 -15.18
N GLY A 71 10.98 -9.04 -15.86
CA GLY A 71 10.06 -9.25 -16.99
C GLY A 71 8.79 -10.02 -16.61
N GLU A 72 8.06 -10.53 -17.60
CA GLU A 72 6.83 -11.35 -17.39
C GLU A 72 7.11 -12.84 -17.18
N ARG A 73 8.39 -13.24 -17.12
CA ARG A 73 8.72 -14.63 -16.86
C ARG A 73 8.33 -14.93 -15.41
N ASN A 74 7.69 -16.09 -15.17
CA ASN A 74 7.42 -16.64 -13.83
C ASN A 74 8.74 -16.94 -13.09
N THR A 75 9.48 -15.89 -12.74
CA THR A 75 10.74 -15.97 -12.03
C THR A 75 10.47 -16.23 -10.55
N ALA A 76 11.49 -16.75 -9.85
CA ALA A 76 11.44 -16.96 -8.40
C ALA A 76 11.03 -15.69 -7.63
N TYR A 77 11.31 -14.50 -8.18
CA TYR A 77 10.89 -13.21 -7.64
C TYR A 77 9.36 -13.10 -7.51
N PHE A 78 8.59 -13.39 -8.57
CA PHE A 78 7.13 -13.28 -8.51
C PHE A 78 6.51 -14.33 -7.59
N HIS A 79 7.04 -15.56 -7.57
CA HIS A 79 6.62 -16.59 -6.63
C HIS A 79 6.88 -16.16 -5.18
N GLN A 80 8.02 -15.53 -4.90
CA GLN A 80 8.33 -15.00 -3.58
C GLN A 80 7.40 -13.84 -3.19
N GLN A 81 7.11 -12.91 -4.11
CA GLN A 81 6.16 -11.82 -3.88
C GLN A 81 4.76 -12.34 -3.57
N VAL A 82 4.27 -13.33 -4.33
CA VAL A 82 2.99 -13.99 -4.06
C VAL A 82 2.98 -14.65 -2.69
N ASN A 83 4.05 -15.34 -2.30
CA ASN A 83 4.15 -15.97 -0.99
C ASN A 83 4.16 -14.94 0.15
N ILE A 84 4.87 -13.82 -0.03
CA ILE A 84 4.87 -12.71 0.92
C ILE A 84 3.44 -12.17 1.09
N ARG A 85 2.75 -11.90 -0.02
CA ARG A 85 1.34 -11.44 0.01
C ARG A 85 0.42 -12.44 0.70
N ARG A 86 0.56 -13.74 0.39
CA ARG A 86 -0.22 -14.80 1.04
C ARG A 86 0.02 -14.84 2.54
N ARG A 87 1.25 -14.62 3.00
CA ARG A 87 1.57 -14.58 4.44
C ARG A 87 0.94 -13.36 5.12
N TYR A 88 1.05 -12.17 4.53
CA TYR A 88 0.48 -10.95 5.10
C TYR A 88 -1.04 -10.93 5.10
N ASN A 89 -1.67 -11.46 4.06
CA ASN A 89 -3.13 -11.47 3.93
C ASN A 89 -3.76 -12.71 4.58
N LYS A 90 -2.98 -13.54 5.26
CA LYS A 90 -3.50 -14.69 5.98
C LYS A 90 -4.23 -14.18 7.22
N ILE A 91 -5.55 -14.40 7.26
CA ILE A 91 -6.34 -14.20 8.47
C ILE A 91 -6.02 -15.35 9.42
N GLU A 92 -5.30 -15.08 10.50
CA GLU A 92 -4.91 -16.10 11.49
C GLU A 92 -5.98 -16.34 12.54
N ALA A 93 -6.70 -15.29 12.93
CA ALA A 93 -7.80 -15.37 13.87
C ALA A 93 -8.79 -14.22 13.68
N LEU A 94 -10.04 -14.46 14.04
CA LEU A 94 -11.09 -13.46 14.12
C LEU A 94 -11.76 -13.57 15.50
N GLN A 95 -12.29 -12.46 15.98
CA GLN A 95 -13.03 -12.42 17.23
C GLN A 95 -14.53 -12.63 16.94
N ASP A 96 -15.17 -13.51 17.71
CA ASP A 96 -16.62 -13.74 17.64
C ASP A 96 -17.40 -12.64 18.39
N GLU A 97 -18.74 -12.68 18.28
CA GLU A 97 -19.64 -11.73 18.96
C GLU A 97 -19.56 -11.83 20.50
N ASN A 98 -19.07 -12.94 21.03
CA ASN A 98 -18.89 -13.18 22.46
C ASN A 98 -17.50 -12.74 22.96
N GLY A 99 -16.65 -12.20 22.08
CA GLY A 99 -15.30 -11.75 22.40
C GLY A 99 -14.22 -12.85 22.37
N ASN A 100 -14.53 -14.08 21.95
CA ASN A 100 -13.59 -15.19 21.84
C ASN A 100 -12.83 -15.16 20.52
N TRP A 101 -11.54 -15.49 20.57
CA TRP A 101 -10.71 -15.63 19.37
C TRP A 101 -10.88 -17.01 18.74
N VAL A 102 -11.26 -17.03 17.47
CA VAL A 102 -11.40 -18.22 16.63
C VAL A 102 -10.23 -18.27 15.65
N SER A 103 -9.45 -19.35 15.67
CA SER A 103 -8.29 -19.55 14.79
C SER A 103 -8.41 -20.78 13.88
N ASP A 104 -9.42 -21.62 14.10
CA ASP A 104 -9.67 -22.79 13.24
C ASP A 104 -10.16 -22.33 11.85
N PRO A 105 -9.57 -22.80 10.74
CA PRO A 105 -9.91 -22.32 9.39
C PRO A 105 -11.38 -22.54 9.00
N GLN A 106 -11.97 -23.67 9.40
CA GLN A 106 -13.36 -24.01 9.12
C GLN A 106 -14.29 -23.13 9.96
N ALA A 107 -13.99 -22.96 11.24
CA ALA A 107 -14.74 -22.07 12.11
C ALA A 107 -14.65 -20.60 11.67
N LEU A 108 -13.49 -20.14 11.20
CA LEU A 108 -13.30 -18.81 10.61
C LEU A 108 -14.18 -18.61 9.37
N ALA A 109 -14.18 -19.58 8.45
CA ALA A 109 -15.01 -19.51 7.26
C ALA A 109 -16.51 -19.43 7.61
N MET A 110 -16.95 -20.23 8.58
CA MET A 110 -18.32 -20.21 9.09
C MET A 110 -18.68 -18.89 9.75
N LEU A 111 -17.79 -18.33 10.59
CA LEU A 111 -17.98 -17.05 11.26
C LEU A 111 -18.13 -15.90 10.26
N VAL A 112 -17.26 -15.85 9.26
CA VAL A 112 -17.33 -14.85 8.19
C VAL A 112 -18.62 -15.00 7.40
N PHE A 113 -18.99 -16.24 7.06
CA PHE A 113 -20.23 -16.52 6.34
C PHE A 113 -21.45 -16.05 7.15
N SER A 114 -21.59 -16.48 8.41
CA SER A 114 -22.73 -16.09 9.25
C SER A 114 -22.82 -14.59 9.46
N PHE A 115 -21.68 -13.91 9.64
CA PHE A 115 -21.61 -12.46 9.80
C PHE A 115 -22.18 -11.73 8.59
N PHE A 116 -21.68 -12.05 7.38
CA PHE A 116 -22.16 -11.40 6.17
C PHE A 116 -23.59 -11.82 5.81
N THR A 117 -23.95 -13.08 6.02
CA THR A 117 -25.34 -13.55 5.87
C THR A 117 -26.28 -12.74 6.76
N ASN A 118 -25.93 -12.48 8.02
CA ASN A 118 -26.75 -11.66 8.91
C ASN A 118 -26.90 -10.23 8.39
N ILE A 119 -25.80 -9.56 8.02
CA ILE A 119 -25.84 -8.17 7.54
C ILE A 119 -26.61 -8.02 6.23
N TYR A 120 -26.46 -8.97 5.29
CA TYR A 120 -27.09 -8.88 3.98
C TYR A 120 -28.51 -9.46 3.93
N LEU A 121 -28.89 -10.35 4.85
CA LEU A 121 -30.26 -10.90 4.94
C LEU A 121 -31.11 -10.24 6.02
N GLN A 122 -30.57 -9.31 6.81
CA GLN A 122 -31.37 -8.41 7.65
C GLN A 122 -32.13 -7.40 6.77
N GLU A 123 -33.18 -7.87 6.11
CA GLU A 123 -34.28 -7.02 5.65
C GLU A 123 -35.34 -7.01 6.75
N ASN A 124 -35.44 -5.92 7.52
CA ASN A 124 -36.70 -5.46 8.13
C ASN A 124 -36.59 -4.04 8.68
N THR A 125 -35.95 -3.15 7.93
CA THR A 125 -36.37 -1.74 7.92
C THR A 125 -36.78 -1.43 6.50
N PRO A 126 -37.98 -0.89 6.23
CA PRO A 126 -38.29 -0.35 4.92
C PRO A 126 -37.13 0.56 4.54
N TYR A 127 -36.43 0.25 3.46
CA TYR A 127 -35.42 1.13 2.93
C TYR A 127 -36.13 2.44 2.60
N GLU A 128 -36.04 3.41 3.50
CA GLU A 128 -36.43 4.77 3.17
C GLU A 128 -35.38 5.25 2.19
N ASP A 129 -35.79 5.37 0.93
CA ASP A 129 -35.01 5.99 -0.12
C ASP A 129 -34.77 7.47 0.24
N LYS A 130 -33.78 7.69 1.11
CA LYS A 130 -33.26 9.01 1.49
C LYS A 130 -32.42 9.63 0.38
N MET A 131 -32.26 8.93 -0.75
CA MET A 131 -31.58 9.46 -1.90
C MET A 131 -32.44 10.60 -2.47
N PRO A 132 -31.89 11.82 -2.62
CA PRO A 132 -32.66 12.88 -3.24
C PRO A 132 -32.95 12.44 -4.67
N LYS A 133 -34.22 12.30 -5.03
CA LYS A 133 -34.67 11.85 -6.37
C LYS A 133 -34.22 12.79 -7.51
N SER A 134 -33.56 13.90 -7.17
CA SER A 134 -32.96 14.90 -8.05
C SER A 134 -31.44 15.01 -7.96
N ALA A 135 -30.76 14.21 -7.12
CA ALA A 135 -29.31 14.28 -6.94
C ALA A 135 -28.52 13.68 -8.11
N PHE A 136 -29.16 12.83 -8.92
CA PHE A 136 -28.52 12.18 -10.07
C PHE A 136 -29.21 12.57 -11.37
N PRO A 137 -28.45 12.93 -12.41
CA PRO A 137 -29.00 13.11 -13.74
C PRO A 137 -29.65 11.80 -14.19
N ARG A 138 -30.92 11.86 -14.63
CA ARG A 138 -31.57 10.70 -15.25
C ARG A 138 -31.00 10.54 -16.65
N LEU A 139 -30.60 9.33 -17.00
CA LEU A 139 -30.22 9.00 -18.37
C LEU A 139 -31.41 9.27 -19.29
N CYS A 140 -31.20 10.08 -20.32
CA CYS A 140 -32.19 10.26 -21.38
C CYS A 140 -32.31 8.97 -22.19
N GLN A 141 -33.45 8.76 -22.87
CA GLN A 141 -33.68 7.54 -23.66
C GLN A 141 -32.58 7.26 -24.70
N GLY A 142 -31.95 8.31 -25.24
CA GLY A 142 -30.78 8.20 -26.14
C GLY A 142 -29.50 7.70 -25.44
N GLU A 143 -29.21 8.20 -24.24
CA GLU A 143 -28.06 7.74 -23.44
C GLU A 143 -28.27 6.30 -22.96
N ALA A 144 -29.51 5.92 -22.68
CA ALA A 144 -29.88 4.54 -22.34
C ALA A 144 -29.67 3.59 -23.52
N THR A 145 -29.95 4.00 -24.76
CA THR A 145 -29.68 3.18 -25.95
C THR A 145 -28.19 3.06 -26.26
N ASP A 146 -27.38 4.07 -25.95
CA ASP A 146 -25.93 4.02 -26.12
C ASP A 146 -25.28 2.95 -25.24
N LEU A 147 -25.82 2.69 -24.04
CA LEU A 147 -25.37 1.61 -23.14
C LEU A 147 -25.60 0.20 -23.71
N PHE A 148 -26.58 0.02 -24.61
CA PHE A 148 -26.85 -1.26 -25.26
C PHE A 148 -26.06 -1.46 -26.56
N TRP A 149 -25.26 -0.47 -26.97
CA TRP A 149 -24.51 -0.57 -28.21
C TRP A 149 -23.29 -1.49 -28.05
N PRO A 150 -23.01 -2.40 -29.01
CA PRO A 150 -21.88 -3.31 -28.92
C PRO A 150 -20.56 -2.54 -28.96
N PHE A 151 -19.67 -2.81 -28.01
CA PHE A 151 -18.35 -2.17 -27.96
C PHE A 151 -17.54 -2.39 -29.24
N THR A 152 -16.89 -1.34 -29.74
CA THR A 152 -15.92 -1.47 -30.83
C THR A 152 -14.50 -1.72 -30.31
N ILE A 153 -13.65 -2.26 -31.18
CA ILE A 153 -12.20 -2.36 -30.94
C ILE A 153 -11.59 -0.99 -30.61
N LEU A 154 -12.15 0.09 -31.15
CA LEU A 154 -11.69 1.45 -30.88
C LEU A 154 -12.02 1.90 -29.44
N ASP A 155 -13.18 1.51 -28.92
CA ASP A 155 -13.56 1.73 -27.52
C ASP A 155 -12.67 0.93 -26.57
N ILE A 156 -12.34 -0.31 -26.95
CA ILE A 156 -11.40 -1.16 -26.24
C ILE A 156 -10.02 -0.49 -26.20
N HIS A 157 -9.48 -0.04 -27.34
CA HIS A 157 -8.18 0.66 -27.37
C HIS A 157 -8.20 2.01 -26.63
N LYS A 158 -9.34 2.71 -26.60
CA LYS A 158 -9.50 3.98 -25.86
C LYS A 158 -9.58 3.75 -24.35
N ALA A 159 -10.21 2.65 -23.91
CA ALA A 159 -10.24 2.22 -22.52
C ALA A 159 -8.88 1.64 -22.07
N ILE A 160 -8.19 0.92 -22.96
CA ILE A 160 -6.80 0.47 -22.81
C ILE A 160 -5.84 1.58 -23.28
N LYS A 161 -6.12 2.84 -22.92
CA LYS A 161 -4.99 3.75 -22.71
C LYS A 161 -4.19 3.20 -21.52
N PRO A 162 -2.86 3.35 -21.46
CA PRO A 162 -2.09 3.00 -20.27
C PRO A 162 -2.53 3.93 -19.13
N GLN A 163 -3.65 3.59 -18.50
CA GLN A 163 -4.03 4.07 -17.21
C GLN A 163 -3.02 3.45 -16.27
N ASP A 164 -2.07 4.26 -15.79
CA ASP A 164 -0.99 3.87 -14.88
C ASP A 164 -1.43 2.72 -13.96
N GLN A 165 -1.13 1.49 -14.37
CA GLN A 165 -1.52 0.26 -13.67
C GLN A 165 -0.81 0.14 -12.31
N MET A 166 0.03 1.11 -11.96
CA MET A 166 0.79 1.16 -10.73
C MET A 166 0.08 1.92 -9.59
N ALA A 167 -1.04 2.61 -9.87
CA ALA A 167 -1.88 3.18 -8.81
C ALA A 167 -2.47 2.10 -7.88
N SER A 168 -2.44 0.83 -8.31
CA SER A 168 -2.76 -0.32 -7.45
C SER A 168 -1.60 -0.66 -6.50
N MET A 169 -0.34 -0.53 -6.92
CA MET A 169 0.85 -0.78 -6.08
C MET A 169 1.05 0.26 -4.98
N LEU A 170 0.73 1.53 -5.22
CA LEU A 170 0.84 2.56 -4.18
C LEU A 170 -0.24 2.43 -3.09
N ARG A 171 -1.40 1.81 -3.40
CA ARG A 171 -2.35 1.39 -2.35
C ARG A 171 -1.86 0.21 -1.53
N PHE A 172 -0.93 -0.62 -2.03
CA PHE A 172 -0.38 -1.75 -1.28
C PHE A 172 0.63 -1.34 -0.19
N ILE A 173 1.09 -0.10 -0.15
CA ILE A 173 1.99 0.40 0.92
C ILE A 173 1.18 0.96 2.12
N ASN A 174 -0.09 1.31 1.96
CA ASN A 174 -0.81 2.11 2.96
C ASN A 174 -2.08 1.47 3.58
N ILE A 175 -2.16 0.13 3.71
CA ILE A 175 -3.36 -0.53 4.28
C ILE A 175 -3.30 -0.70 5.82
N SER A 176 -2.23 -0.31 6.52
CA SER A 176 -2.19 -0.48 7.98
C SER A 176 -1.86 0.75 8.82
N GLY A 177 -1.68 1.94 8.23
CA GLY A 177 -1.39 3.16 9.01
C GLY A 177 -0.15 3.07 9.91
N LYS A 178 0.68 2.04 9.75
CA LYS A 178 1.93 1.83 10.48
C LYS A 178 3.09 1.95 9.50
N TRP A 179 3.73 3.11 9.55
CA TRP A 179 5.01 3.36 8.92
C TRP A 179 6.00 2.29 9.36
N TRP A 180 6.42 1.42 8.45
CA TRP A 180 7.53 0.51 8.69
C TRP A 180 8.76 1.35 9.02
N GLY A 181 9.40 1.05 10.16
CA GLY A 181 10.75 1.52 10.44
C GLY A 181 11.68 1.22 9.26
N ASP A 182 12.61 2.13 9.00
CA ASP A 182 13.57 2.16 7.88
C ASP A 182 13.67 0.84 7.06
N PRO A 183 13.24 0.83 5.78
CA PRO A 183 13.39 -0.32 4.87
C PRO A 183 14.83 -0.81 4.69
N CYS A 184 15.82 -0.07 5.20
CA CYS A 184 17.22 -0.47 5.23
C CYS A 184 17.50 -1.66 6.17
N GLN A 185 16.70 -1.91 7.21
CA GLN A 185 16.98 -3.02 8.13
C GLN A 185 16.56 -4.39 7.59
N ILE A 186 15.61 -4.44 6.65
CA ILE A 186 15.13 -5.71 6.07
C ILE A 186 16.17 -6.29 5.08
N TRP A 187 17.00 -5.45 4.47
CA TRP A 187 18.05 -5.90 3.56
C TRP A 187 19.36 -6.32 4.25
N GLN A 188 19.56 -5.97 5.53
CA GLN A 188 20.78 -6.35 6.27
C GLN A 188 20.64 -7.70 7.01
N SER A 189 19.44 -8.23 7.24
CA SER A 189 19.25 -9.49 7.97
C SER A 189 19.37 -10.76 7.11
N HIS A 190 19.33 -10.64 5.77
CA HIS A 190 19.47 -11.79 4.86
C HIS A 190 20.84 -11.94 4.21
N SER A 191 21.80 -11.03 4.48
CA SER A 191 23.17 -11.12 3.95
C SER A 191 24.16 -11.86 4.88
N SER A 192 23.72 -12.39 6.02
CA SER A 192 24.62 -12.97 7.04
C SER A 192 24.36 -14.44 7.38
N ARG A 193 23.66 -15.19 6.52
CA ARG A 193 23.48 -16.65 6.68
C ARG A 193 23.85 -17.43 5.42
N THR A 194 25.07 -17.23 4.93
CA THR A 194 25.77 -18.19 4.06
C THR A 194 27.27 -18.09 4.33
N ALA A 195 27.71 -18.68 5.44
CA ALA A 195 29.10 -19.05 5.65
C ALA A 195 29.14 -20.49 6.19
N CYS A 196 30.04 -21.28 5.58
CA CYS A 196 30.39 -22.68 5.85
C CYS A 196 29.44 -23.77 5.33
N PHE A 197 29.81 -24.45 4.24
CA PHE A 197 30.73 -25.60 4.34
C PHE A 197 31.51 -25.80 3.02
N PRO A 198 32.79 -26.21 3.08
CA PRO A 198 33.64 -26.46 1.93
C PRO A 198 33.43 -27.89 1.40
N MET A 199 33.51 -28.09 0.09
CA MET A 199 33.75 -29.42 -0.46
C MET A 199 34.77 -29.30 -1.59
N GLN A 200 35.95 -29.86 -1.30
CA GLN A 200 37.03 -30.08 -2.24
C GLN A 200 36.53 -30.98 -3.39
N LEU A 201 36.91 -30.64 -4.62
CA LEU A 201 37.24 -31.68 -5.59
C LEU A 201 38.48 -31.22 -6.37
N GLN A 202 39.52 -32.05 -6.25
CA GLN A 202 40.82 -31.93 -6.87
C GLN A 202 40.72 -32.01 -8.40
N SER A 203 41.67 -31.33 -9.03
CA SER A 203 42.20 -31.60 -10.36
C SER A 203 42.52 -33.09 -10.59
N LEU A 204 42.11 -33.64 -11.73
CA LEU A 204 42.98 -34.32 -12.71
C LEU A 204 42.16 -34.86 -13.90
N LEU A 205 42.73 -34.64 -15.09
CA LEU A 205 42.28 -34.90 -16.46
C LEU A 205 41.33 -33.86 -17.06
#